data_AF-A0A2D7XLN4-F1
#
_entry.id   AF-A0A2D7XLN4-F1
#
_cell.length_a   1.000
_cell.length_b   1.000
_cell.length_c   1.000
_cell.angle_alpha   90.00
_cell.angle_beta   90.00
_cell.angle_gamma   90.00
#
_symmetry.space_group_name_H-M   'P 1'
#
loop_
_entity.id
_entity.type
_entity.pdbx_description
1 polymer ?
#
loop_
_entity_poly.entity_id
_entity_poly.type
_entity_poly.pdbx_seq_one_letter_code
_entity_poly.pdbx_strand_id
1 'polypeptide(L)' 'MPSVDIRNLGIVEYTDALELMSTLQQQRINNEIPDTILFLEHPEIVTVGPRARND' A
#
# COMPACT_ATOMS: atom_id res chain seq x y z
N MET A 1 -12.43 19.65 -5.72
CA MET A 1 -11.42 18.84 -5.03
C MET A 1 -11.41 17.48 -5.71
N PRO A 2 -10.27 16.91 -6.13
CA PRO A 2 -10.26 15.52 -6.58
C PRO A 2 -10.75 14.65 -5.42
N SER A 3 -11.65 13.70 -5.70
CA SER A 3 -12.12 12.75 -4.71
C SER A 3 -10.98 11.80 -4.35
N VAL A 4 -10.87 11.43 -3.07
CA VAL A 4 -9.91 10.43 -2.58
C VAL A 4 -10.69 9.17 -2.22
N ASP A 5 -10.24 8.01 -2.69
CA ASP A 5 -10.78 6.70 -2.30
C ASP A 5 -10.15 6.26 -0.98
N ILE A 6 -10.97 5.89 0.00
CA ILE A 6 -10.52 5.49 1.34
C ILE A 6 -10.96 4.06 1.59
N ARG A 7 -10.01 3.16 1.85
CA ARG A 7 -10.28 1.73 2.09
C ARG A 7 -9.80 1.31 3.46
N ASN A 8 -10.67 0.65 4.23
CA ASN A 8 -10.34 -0.01 5.50
C ASN A 8 -10.28 -1.52 5.26
N LEU A 9 -9.09 -2.11 5.35
CA LEU A 9 -8.84 -3.51 4.95
C LEU A 9 -8.63 -4.45 6.14
N GLY A 10 -8.51 -3.92 7.37
CA GLY A 10 -8.23 -4.72 8.56
C GLY A 10 -6.82 -5.30 8.54
N ILE A 11 -6.66 -6.53 9.02
CA ILE A 11 -5.37 -7.22 9.07
C ILE A 11 -5.10 -7.86 7.70
N VAL A 12 -3.97 -7.54 7.09
CA VAL A 12 -3.56 -7.98 5.75
C VAL A 12 -2.11 -8.46 5.79
N GLU A 13 -1.80 -9.56 5.11
CA GLU A 13 -0.42 -10.01 4.93
C GLU A 13 0.42 -8.95 4.20
N TYR A 14 1.68 -8.78 4.59
CA TYR A 14 2.54 -7.73 4.01
C TYR A 14 2.70 -7.87 2.49
N THR A 15 2.82 -9.10 1.99
CA THR A 15 2.97 -9.39 0.55
C THR A 15 1.72 -9.01 -0.24
N ASP A 16 0.54 -9.33 0.29
CA ASP A 16 -0.72 -9.05 -0.37
C ASP A 16 -0.97 -7.54 -0.46
N ALA A 17 -0.63 -6.81 0.61
CA ALA A 17 -0.68 -5.35 0.61
C ALA A 17 0.32 -4.75 -0.39
N LEU A 18 1.52 -5.32 -0.53
CA LEU A 18 2.53 -4.85 -1.49
C LEU A 18 2.05 -5.03 -2.95
N GLU A 19 1.45 -6.18 -3.27
CA GLU A 19 0.86 -6.44 -4.59
C GLU A 19 -0.31 -5.51 -4.89
N LEU A 20 -1.20 -5.31 -3.90
CA LEU A 20 -2.31 -4.38 -4.00
C LEU A 20 -1.82 -2.94 -4.25
N MET A 21 -0.84 -2.48 -3.47
CA MET A 21 -0.26 -1.15 -3.63
C MET A 21 0.37 -0.98 -5.01
N SER A 22 1.10 -1.97 -5.51
CA SER A 22 1.70 -1.94 -6.85
C SER A 22 0.64 -1.82 -7.94
N THR A 23 -0.44 -2.61 -7.84
CA THR A 23 -1.54 -2.60 -8.79
C THR A 23 -2.27 -1.26 -8.79
N LEU A 24 -2.65 -0.74 -7.63
CA LEU A 24 -3.32 0.56 -7.49
C LEU A 24 -2.43 1.71 -7.98
N GLN A 25 -1.13 1.64 -7.73
CA GLN A 25 -0.19 2.64 -8.24
C GLN A 25 -0.19 2.69 -9.77
N GLN A 26 -0.18 1.53 -10.45
CA GLN A 26 -0.23 1.49 -11.91
C GLN A 26 -1.55 2.07 -12.45
N GLN A 27 -2.69 1.67 -11.85
CA GLN A 27 -4.00 2.22 -12.20
C GLN A 27 -4.03 3.75 -12.03
N ARG A 28 -3.42 4.25 -10.95
CA ARG A 28 -3.37 5.68 -10.67
C ARG A 28 -2.50 6.43 -11.68
N ILE A 29 -1.35 5.89 -12.06
CA ILE A 29 -0.47 6.44 -13.12
C ILE A 29 -1.22 6.53 -14.45
N ASN A 30 -2.04 5.52 -14.76
CA ASN A 30 -2.89 5.49 -15.95
C ASN A 30 -4.14 6.38 -15.86
N ASN A 31 -4.36 7.06 -14.73
CA ASN A 31 -5.57 7.84 -14.42
C ASN A 31 -6.87 7.02 -14.45
N GLU A 32 -6.80 5.72 -14.14
CA GLU A 32 -7.96 4.82 -14.07
C GLU A 32 -8.70 4.94 -12.72
N ILE A 33 -7.99 5.32 -11.67
CA ILE A 33 -8.53 5.51 -10.31
C ILE A 33 -8.10 6.85 -9.72
N PRO A 34 -8.87 7.40 -8.75
CA PRO A 34 -8.42 8.55 -7.96
C PRO A 34 -7.27 8.20 -7.01
N ASP A 35 -6.71 9.21 -6.34
CA ASP A 35 -5.80 9.01 -5.22
C ASP A 35 -6.47 8.10 -4.17
N THR A 36 -5.74 7.12 -3.65
CA THR A 36 -6.28 6.09 -2.76
C THR A 36 -5.48 6.04 -1.45
N ILE A 37 -6.17 5.98 -0.32
CA ILE A 37 -5.58 5.77 1.02
C ILE A 37 -6.04 4.41 1.53
N LEU A 38 -5.08 3.57 1.92
CA LEU A 38 -5.34 2.27 2.53
C LEU A 38 -5.07 2.34 4.04
N PHE A 39 -6.08 1.96 4.83
CA PHE A 39 -5.95 1.73 6.26
C PHE A 39 -5.96 0.21 6.51
N LEU A 40 -4.88 -0.30 7.08
CA LEU A 40 -4.68 -1.72 7.35
C LEU A 40 -3.70 -1.92 8.51
N GLU A 41 -3.65 -3.15 8.99
CA GLU A 41 -2.70 -3.67 9.96
C GLU A 41 -1.98 -4.86 9.34
N HIS A 42 -0.74 -5.13 9.75
CA HIS A 42 -0.02 -6.34 9.35
C HIS A 42 0.12 -7.29 10.54
N PRO A 43 0.09 -8.62 10.33
CA PRO A 43 0.67 -9.56 11.27
C PRO A 43 2.13 -9.20 11.59
N GLU A 44 2.68 -9.76 12.68
CA GLU A 44 4.05 -9.46 13.12
C GLU A 44 5.06 -9.66 11.98
N ILE A 45 5.75 -8.58 11.61
CA ILE A 45 6.69 -8.58 10.49
C ILE A 45 7.82 -7.58 10.74
N VAL A 46 9.00 -7.89 10.20
CA VAL A 46 10.13 -6.97 10.11
C VAL A 46 10.38 -6.63 8.64
N THR A 47 10.37 -5.34 8.31
CA THR A 47 10.69 -4.84 6.98
C THR A 47 12.06 -4.18 6.98
N VAL A 48 12.86 -4.46 5.95
CA VAL A 48 14.20 -3.88 5.80
C VAL A 48 14.17 -2.89 4.64
N GLY A 49 14.34 -1.61 4.95
CA GLY A 49 14.38 -0.55 3.94
C GLY A 49 15.71 -0.51 3.17
N PRO A 50 15.78 0.17 2.01
CA PRO A 50 16.98 0.23 1.17
C PRO A 50 18.22 0.86 1.86
N ARG A 51 18.00 1.58 2.96
CA ARG A 51 19.04 2.26 3.75
C ARG A 51 19.32 1.58 5.08
N ALA A 52 18.70 0.44 5.37
CA ALA A 52 18.99 -0.31 6.57
C ALA A 52 20.40 -0.90 6.48
N ARG A 53 21.23 -0.53 7.44
CA ARG A 53 22.61 -1.00 7.59
C ARG A 53 22.63 -2.07 8.68
N ASN A 54 23.25 -3.21 8.40
CA ASN A 54 23.49 -4.30 9.36
C ASN A 54 24.85 -4.10 10.05
N ASP A 55 25.10 -2.89 10.56
CA ASP A 55 26.34 -2.54 11.26
C ASP A 55 26.28 -3.06 12.71
#